data_AF-A0A1J0VJE6-F1
#
_entry.id   AF-A0A1J0VJE6-F1
#
_cell.length_a   1.000
_cell.length_b   1.000
_cell.length_c   1.000
_cell.angle_alpha   90.00
_cell.angle_beta   90.00
_cell.angle_gamma   90.00
#
_symmetry.space_group_name_H-M   'P 1'
#
loop_
_entity.id
_entity.type
_entity.pdbx_description
1 polymer ?
#
loop_
_entity_poly.entity_id
_entity_poly.type
_entity_poly.pdbx_seq_one_letter_code
_entity_poly.pdbx_strand_id
1 'polypeptide(L)'
;MPWTTEATLPADDPRHNAVLLSLSLVGLLVWLGFDAVSVAPNRIVPGTAHGVADVLGWAGALASGLPLLALAALAWRPTPGRLRLALGLVVLVLTGLPLWLSLAAHRLVDPGATGARLGLGAGIWWLLFLLLMMLVELRSRLAVSRLAGWALLVPPLAVLGFCLSRWLAPLALWQEYRGRQDQFLGAILEHLLLVGVAVGVSLVIGVAAALAMRRWPAARQVGFGVLNFLQTIPSIALFGLLLAPLAWLSAHVDWLSALGVSGIGWAPALLALVGYSLLPMVRNTFVALEVVDTGVIDAARGMGMSRGQVFRQVRLPLALPVILEGIRITTVQAIGLTAVAALIGAGGLGTFIFQGLGQAAMDLVLLGALPILLMALAADALLAALTERLRPGGTE
;
A
#
# COMPACT_ATOMS: atom_id res chain seq x y z
N MET A 1 -24.51 -52.57 17.80
CA MET A 1 -24.99 -51.40 18.58
C MET A 1 -24.64 -50.14 17.80
N PRO A 2 -25.61 -49.49 17.13
CA PRO A 2 -25.39 -48.19 16.50
C PRO A 2 -25.63 -47.08 17.52
N TRP A 3 -24.67 -46.17 17.67
CA TRP A 3 -24.81 -44.99 18.50
C TRP A 3 -25.52 -43.90 17.68
N THR A 4 -26.82 -43.74 17.92
CA THR A 4 -27.57 -42.54 17.56
C THR A 4 -27.31 -41.48 18.62
N THR A 5 -26.49 -40.48 18.31
CA THR A 5 -26.52 -39.19 19.01
C THR A 5 -26.82 -38.12 17.98
N GLU A 6 -28.11 -37.82 17.83
CA GLU A 6 -28.57 -36.50 17.38
C GLU A 6 -28.11 -35.47 18.41
N ALA A 7 -26.90 -34.94 18.21
CA ALA A 7 -26.49 -33.71 18.85
C ALA A 7 -27.25 -32.57 18.15
N THR A 8 -28.38 -32.17 18.74
CA THR A 8 -28.99 -30.88 18.44
C THR A 8 -27.96 -29.79 18.78
N LEU A 9 -27.36 -29.22 17.74
CA LEU A 9 -26.54 -28.02 17.88
C LEU A 9 -27.40 -26.93 18.55
N PRO A 10 -26.95 -26.29 19.64
CA PRO A 10 -27.68 -25.16 20.19
C PRO A 10 -27.76 -24.08 19.09
N ALA A 11 -28.97 -23.57 18.85
CA ALA A 11 -29.21 -22.48 17.91
C ALA A 11 -28.21 -21.35 18.17
N ASP A 12 -27.38 -21.04 17.18
CA ASP A 12 -26.39 -19.97 17.23
C ASP A 12 -27.09 -18.66 17.64
N ASP A 13 -26.91 -18.27 18.91
CA ASP A 13 -27.23 -16.94 19.37
C ASP A 13 -26.41 -15.96 18.50
N PRO A 14 -27.02 -15.02 17.75
CA PRO A 14 -26.28 -14.16 16.84
C PRO A 14 -25.34 -13.27 17.66
N ARG A 15 -24.11 -13.75 17.83
CA ARG A 15 -23.05 -13.03 18.53
C ARG A 15 -22.91 -11.67 17.85
N HIS A 16 -23.11 -10.62 18.64
CA HIS A 16 -22.92 -9.22 18.28
C HIS A 16 -21.63 -9.06 17.44
N ASN A 17 -21.66 -8.23 16.40
CA ASN A 17 -20.47 -7.96 15.60
C ASN A 17 -19.51 -7.06 16.41
N ALA A 18 -18.68 -7.69 17.25
CA ALA A 18 -17.77 -7.02 18.15
C ALA A 18 -16.75 -6.12 17.43
N VAL A 19 -16.32 -6.50 16.23
CA VAL A 19 -15.37 -5.71 15.41
C VAL A 19 -16.04 -4.41 14.98
N LEU A 20 -17.21 -4.49 14.32
CA LEU A 20 -17.92 -3.30 13.87
C LEU A 20 -18.34 -2.42 15.05
N LEU A 21 -18.80 -3.01 16.16
CA LEU A 21 -19.15 -2.28 17.38
C LEU A 21 -17.96 -1.50 17.92
N SER A 22 -16.80 -2.16 18.09
CA SER A 22 -15.59 -1.54 18.63
C SER A 22 -15.09 -0.43 17.71
N LEU A 23 -15.01 -0.67 16.40
CA LEU A 23 -14.59 0.34 15.43
C LEU A 23 -15.52 1.56 15.43
N SER A 24 -16.83 1.34 15.55
CA SER A 24 -17.82 2.42 15.58
C SER A 24 -17.72 3.28 16.83
N LEU A 25 -17.56 2.65 18.00
CA LEU A 25 -17.39 3.36 19.28
C LEU A 25 -16.08 4.12 19.35
N VAL A 26 -14.97 3.51 18.92
CA VAL A 26 -13.67 4.19 18.84
C VAL A 26 -13.75 5.32 17.81
N GLY A 27 -14.41 5.11 16.67
CA GLY A 27 -14.63 6.15 15.66
C GLY A 27 -15.37 7.35 16.22
N LEU A 28 -16.39 7.13 17.06
CA LEU A 28 -17.13 8.20 17.72
C LEU A 28 -16.26 8.99 18.70
N LEU A 29 -15.47 8.30 19.52
CA LEU A 29 -14.55 8.92 20.47
C LEU A 29 -13.46 9.73 19.75
N VAL A 30 -12.90 9.19 18.67
CA VAL A 30 -11.95 9.90 17.82
C VAL A 30 -12.58 11.15 17.23
N TRP A 31 -13.76 11.02 16.64
CA TRP A 31 -14.43 12.12 15.93
C TRP A 31 -14.79 13.28 16.86
N LEU A 32 -15.23 12.99 18.08
CA LEU A 32 -15.63 14.02 19.04
C LEU A 32 -14.47 14.49 19.95
N GLY A 33 -13.39 13.71 20.06
CA GLY A 33 -12.32 13.94 21.03
C GLY A 33 -11.00 14.43 20.46
N PHE A 34 -10.71 14.22 19.17
CA PHE A 34 -9.47 14.68 18.54
C PHE A 34 -9.70 15.92 17.67
N ASP A 35 -8.66 16.73 17.53
CA ASP A 35 -8.63 17.82 16.56
C ASP A 35 -8.76 17.26 15.14
N ALA A 36 -9.74 17.76 14.41
CA ALA A 36 -10.07 17.29 13.08
C ALA A 36 -9.27 18.04 12.01
N VAL A 37 -9.00 19.33 12.21
CA VAL A 37 -8.22 20.17 11.28
C VAL A 37 -7.29 21.09 12.04
N SER A 38 -6.31 21.64 11.34
CA SER A 38 -5.51 22.77 11.83
C SER A 38 -5.57 23.91 10.83
N VAL A 39 -5.59 25.15 11.31
CA VAL A 39 -5.60 26.34 10.46
C VAL A 39 -4.35 27.15 10.75
N ALA A 40 -3.51 27.29 9.73
CA ALA A 40 -2.29 28.09 9.78
C ALA A 40 -2.45 29.34 8.89
N PRO A 41 -2.08 30.54 9.36
CA PRO A 41 -2.12 31.75 8.54
C PRO A 41 -1.22 31.68 7.31
N ASN A 42 -0.11 30.94 7.40
CA ASN A 42 0.82 30.69 6.31
C ASN A 42 1.69 29.45 6.64
N ARG A 43 2.72 29.18 5.82
CA ARG A 43 3.61 28.02 5.98
C ARG A 43 4.58 28.12 7.18
N ILE A 44 4.80 29.31 7.73
CA ILE A 44 5.81 29.57 8.77
C ILE A 44 5.18 29.54 10.16
N VAL A 45 3.97 30.10 10.28
CA VAL A 45 3.26 30.19 11.56
C VAL A 45 2.59 28.85 11.87
N PRO A 46 2.81 28.26 13.06
CA PRO A 46 2.12 27.04 13.47
C PRO A 46 0.60 27.19 13.40
N GLY A 47 -0.07 26.12 12.99
CA GLY A 47 -1.53 26.10 12.90
C GLY A 47 -2.20 25.96 14.27
N THR A 48 -3.35 26.62 14.44
CA THR A 48 -4.26 26.38 15.56
C THR A 48 -5.11 25.14 15.25
N ALA A 49 -5.17 24.19 16.18
CA ALA A 49 -5.98 22.98 16.03
C ALA A 49 -7.45 23.27 16.34
N HIS A 50 -8.35 22.62 15.59
CA HIS A 50 -9.81 22.76 15.73
C HIS A 50 -10.47 21.39 15.68
N GLY A 51 -11.32 21.12 16.67
CA GLY A 51 -12.18 19.96 16.72
C GLY A 51 -13.46 20.15 15.91
N VAL A 52 -14.31 19.12 15.93
CA VAL A 52 -15.59 19.15 15.21
C VAL A 52 -16.58 20.15 15.82
N ALA A 53 -16.53 20.31 17.14
CA ALA A 53 -17.39 21.25 17.86
C ALA A 53 -17.06 22.71 17.54
N ASP A 54 -15.82 23.05 17.19
CA ASP A 54 -15.43 24.41 16.82
C ASP A 54 -16.02 24.82 15.47
N VAL A 55 -16.28 23.86 14.57
CA VAL A 55 -16.86 24.10 13.24
C VAL A 55 -18.39 24.06 13.25
N LEU A 56 -18.98 23.10 13.97
CA LEU A 56 -20.42 22.79 13.93
C LEU A 56 -21.19 23.22 15.19
N GLY A 57 -20.50 23.66 16.24
CA GLY A 57 -21.04 23.73 17.60
C GLY A 57 -21.26 22.33 18.20
N TRP A 58 -21.45 22.25 19.51
CA TRP A 58 -21.65 20.96 20.21
C TRP A 58 -22.87 20.19 19.71
N ALA A 59 -23.98 20.86 19.42
CA ALA A 59 -25.17 20.21 18.89
C ALA A 59 -24.90 19.57 17.50
N GLY A 60 -24.21 20.30 16.62
CA GLY A 60 -23.84 19.79 15.30
C GLY A 60 -22.77 18.70 15.36
N ALA A 61 -21.80 18.80 16.29
CA ALA A 61 -20.81 17.75 16.54
C ALA A 61 -21.48 16.45 16.99
N LEU A 62 -22.37 16.50 17.99
CA LEU A 62 -23.13 15.33 18.43
C LEU A 62 -24.00 14.75 17.31
N ALA A 63 -24.67 15.60 16.53
CA ALA A 63 -25.45 15.18 15.37
C ALA A 63 -24.59 14.46 14.32
N SER A 64 -23.38 14.96 14.05
CA SER A 64 -22.44 14.33 13.11
C SER A 64 -21.89 12.98 13.60
N GLY A 65 -21.96 12.70 14.91
CA GLY A 65 -21.61 11.40 15.49
C GLY A 65 -22.73 10.36 15.45
N LEU A 66 -23.98 10.75 15.16
CA LEU A 66 -25.13 9.83 15.11
C LEU A 66 -24.95 8.65 14.13
N PRO A 67 -24.35 8.80 12.94
CA PRO A 67 -24.08 7.66 12.07
C PRO A 67 -23.19 6.60 12.71
N LEU A 68 -22.19 7.00 13.50
CA LEU A 68 -21.29 6.07 14.21
C LEU A 68 -22.02 5.35 15.34
N LEU A 69 -22.91 6.04 16.06
CA LEU A 69 -23.80 5.42 17.04
C LEU A 69 -24.79 4.44 16.37
N ALA A 70 -25.34 4.80 15.21
CA ALA A 70 -26.22 3.92 14.45
C ALA A 70 -25.48 2.66 13.97
N LEU A 71 -24.22 2.79 13.53
CA LEU A 71 -23.37 1.64 13.19
C LEU A 71 -23.14 0.72 14.39
N ALA A 72 -22.86 1.27 15.58
CA ALA A 72 -22.75 0.50 16.81
C ALA A 72 -24.06 -0.25 17.14
N ALA A 73 -25.23 0.39 16.98
CA ALA A 73 -26.53 -0.24 17.20
C ALA A 73 -26.83 -1.36 16.17
N LEU A 74 -26.48 -1.16 14.90
CA LEU A 74 -26.63 -2.16 13.85
C LEU A 74 -25.71 -3.37 14.07
N ALA A 75 -24.53 -3.15 14.66
CA ALA A 75 -23.60 -4.21 15.03
C ALA A 75 -24.13 -5.15 16.12
N TRP A 76 -25.08 -4.68 16.96
CA TRP A 76 -25.58 -5.43 18.10
C TRP A 76 -26.34 -6.70 17.69
N ARG A 77 -27.21 -6.62 16.68
CA ARG A 77 -27.87 -7.83 16.11
C ARG A 77 -27.62 -7.86 14.61
N PRO A 78 -26.52 -8.48 14.16
CA PRO A 78 -26.15 -8.47 12.75
C PRO A 78 -27.09 -9.37 11.94
N THR A 79 -27.96 -8.77 11.14
CA THR A 79 -28.71 -9.47 10.08
C THR A 79 -28.19 -9.02 8.72
N PRO A 80 -28.35 -9.80 7.63
CA PRO A 80 -27.89 -9.40 6.31
C PRO A 80 -28.40 -8.01 5.87
N GLY A 81 -29.66 -7.69 6.19
CA GLY A 81 -30.23 -6.36 5.93
C GLY A 81 -29.55 -5.25 6.74
N ARG A 82 -29.30 -5.47 8.04
CA ARG A 82 -28.61 -4.51 8.91
C ARG A 82 -27.16 -4.29 8.52
N LEU A 83 -26.46 -5.34 8.07
CA LEU A 83 -25.09 -5.22 7.55
C LEU A 83 -25.04 -4.42 6.24
N ARG A 84 -26.02 -4.58 5.34
CA ARG A 84 -26.13 -3.74 4.13
C ARG A 84 -26.41 -2.27 4.46
N LEU A 85 -27.28 -2.02 5.45
CA LEU A 85 -27.52 -0.66 5.96
C LEU A 85 -26.24 -0.07 6.58
N ALA A 86 -25.51 -0.85 7.38
CA ALA A 86 -24.24 -0.43 7.94
C ALA A 86 -23.22 -0.11 6.85
N LEU A 87 -23.15 -0.92 5.78
CA LEU A 87 -22.29 -0.66 4.63
C LEU A 87 -22.63 0.67 3.95
N GLY A 88 -23.92 0.93 3.71
CA GLY A 88 -24.40 2.19 3.17
C GLY A 88 -24.05 3.38 4.07
N LEU A 89 -24.20 3.24 5.39
CA LEU A 89 -23.82 4.27 6.36
C LEU A 89 -22.32 4.55 6.37
N VAL A 90 -21.46 3.53 6.31
CA VAL A 90 -20.00 3.74 6.22
C VAL A 90 -19.64 4.52 4.96
N VAL A 91 -20.20 4.16 3.80
CA VAL A 91 -19.98 4.89 2.54
C VAL A 91 -20.51 6.32 2.62
N LEU A 92 -21.66 6.53 3.25
CA LEU A 92 -22.23 7.85 3.48
C LEU A 92 -21.30 8.73 4.34
N VAL A 93 -20.78 8.20 5.44
CA VAL A 93 -19.85 8.94 6.31
C VAL A 93 -18.54 9.25 5.57
N LEU A 94 -17.97 8.28 4.85
CA LEU A 94 -16.80 8.51 3.99
C LEU A 94 -17.06 9.63 2.97
N THR A 95 -18.26 9.67 2.38
CA THR A 95 -18.67 10.69 1.41
C THR A 95 -18.90 12.05 2.06
N GLY A 96 -19.30 12.06 3.33
CA GLY A 96 -19.48 13.27 4.13
C GLY A 96 -18.16 13.94 4.54
N LEU A 97 -17.06 13.21 4.66
CA LEU A 97 -15.77 13.76 5.12
C LEU A 97 -15.26 14.94 4.27
N PRO A 98 -15.20 14.87 2.92
CA PRO A 98 -14.76 16.01 2.12
C PRO A 98 -15.72 17.20 2.17
N LEU A 99 -17.02 16.97 2.38
CA LEU A 99 -18.01 18.04 2.56
C LEU A 99 -17.80 18.74 3.90
N TRP A 100 -17.56 17.96 4.96
CA TRP A 100 -17.24 18.51 6.28
C TRP A 100 -15.94 19.31 6.24
N LEU A 101 -14.90 18.82 5.56
CA LEU A 101 -13.65 19.58 5.36
C LEU A 101 -13.89 20.89 4.59
N SER A 102 -14.78 20.87 3.60
CA SER A 102 -15.14 22.08 2.83
C SER A 102 -15.86 23.10 3.71
N LEU A 103 -16.74 22.63 4.60
CA LEU A 103 -17.38 23.48 5.60
C LEU A 103 -16.38 24.06 6.59
N ALA A 104 -15.45 23.23 7.09
CA ALA A 104 -14.38 23.67 7.98
C ALA A 104 -13.50 24.74 7.31
N ALA A 105 -13.14 24.54 6.04
CA ALA A 105 -12.43 25.54 5.24
C ALA A 105 -13.19 26.87 5.19
N HIS A 106 -14.50 26.82 4.88
CA HIS A 106 -15.32 28.02 4.77
C HIS A 106 -15.53 28.76 6.10
N ARG A 107 -15.57 28.03 7.22
CA ARG A 107 -15.82 28.59 8.56
C ARG A 107 -14.57 29.13 9.24
N LEU A 108 -13.43 28.46 9.05
CA LEU A 108 -12.22 28.72 9.82
C LEU A 108 -11.14 29.48 9.03
N VAL A 109 -11.16 29.41 7.69
CA VAL A 109 -10.17 30.09 6.85
C VAL A 109 -10.74 31.41 6.36
N ASP A 110 -10.09 32.51 6.73
CA ASP A 110 -10.46 33.85 6.26
C ASP A 110 -10.28 33.97 4.73
N PRO A 111 -11.32 34.30 3.96
CA PRO A 111 -11.23 34.49 2.51
C PRO A 111 -10.22 35.57 2.09
N GLY A 112 -9.94 36.56 2.94
CA GLY A 112 -9.00 37.64 2.68
C GLY A 112 -7.54 37.28 2.94
N ALA A 113 -7.27 36.19 3.67
CA ALA A 113 -5.92 35.80 4.06
C ALA A 113 -5.20 35.06 2.92
N THR A 114 -4.39 35.79 2.16
CA THR A 114 -3.54 35.21 1.11
C THR A 114 -2.50 34.29 1.72
N GLY A 115 -2.64 32.98 1.50
CA GLY A 115 -1.70 31.97 1.97
C GLY A 115 -2.14 31.18 3.20
N ALA A 116 -3.35 31.41 3.73
CA ALA A 116 -3.90 30.58 4.80
C ALA A 116 -4.09 29.12 4.36
N ARG A 117 -3.89 28.20 5.31
CA ARG A 117 -3.78 26.76 5.04
C ARG A 117 -4.62 25.98 6.03
N LEU A 118 -5.41 25.04 5.50
CA LEU A 118 -6.15 24.06 6.27
C LEU A 118 -5.38 22.73 6.24
N GLY A 119 -4.78 22.35 7.36
CA GLY A 119 -4.16 21.05 7.57
C GLY A 119 -5.16 20.01 8.06
N LEU A 120 -4.87 18.73 7.78
CA LEU A 120 -5.66 17.60 8.29
C LEU A 120 -5.16 17.21 9.68
N GLY A 121 -6.05 17.22 10.67
CA GLY A 121 -5.77 16.80 12.03
C GLY A 121 -5.84 15.28 12.24
N ALA A 122 -5.42 14.83 13.42
CA ALA A 122 -5.43 13.41 13.77
C ALA A 122 -6.83 12.79 13.74
N GLY A 123 -7.87 13.56 14.07
CA GLY A 123 -9.26 13.11 14.06
C GLY A 123 -9.70 12.62 12.67
N ILE A 124 -9.32 13.33 11.60
CA ILE A 124 -9.65 12.94 10.22
C ILE A 124 -8.90 11.67 9.81
N TRP A 125 -7.60 11.57 10.10
CA TRP A 125 -6.79 10.40 9.75
C TRP A 125 -7.27 9.13 10.44
N TRP A 126 -7.51 9.20 11.74
CA TRP A 126 -8.02 8.07 12.51
C TRP A 126 -9.43 7.69 12.08
N LEU A 127 -10.32 8.65 11.87
CA LEU A 127 -11.67 8.35 11.41
C LEU A 127 -11.65 7.70 10.01
N LEU A 128 -10.85 8.21 9.07
CA LEU A 128 -10.68 7.62 7.75
C LEU A 128 -10.18 6.18 7.86
N PHE A 129 -9.14 5.92 8.66
CA PHE A 129 -8.61 4.59 8.90
C PHE A 129 -9.69 3.64 9.44
N LEU A 130 -10.42 4.06 10.47
CA LEU A 130 -11.49 3.26 11.09
C LEU A 130 -12.64 2.97 10.12
N LEU A 131 -13.05 3.95 9.31
CA LEU A 131 -14.09 3.76 8.29
C LEU A 131 -13.64 2.79 7.19
N LEU A 132 -12.37 2.86 6.76
CA LEU A 132 -11.81 1.90 5.80
C LEU A 132 -11.73 0.48 6.40
N MET A 133 -11.41 0.35 7.68
CA MET A 133 -11.47 -0.94 8.40
C MET A 133 -12.91 -1.47 8.49
N MET A 134 -13.88 -0.63 8.83
CA MET A 134 -15.30 -1.00 8.83
C MET A 134 -15.76 -1.43 7.43
N LEU A 135 -15.29 -0.76 6.38
CA LEU A 135 -15.59 -1.12 5.00
C LEU A 135 -15.04 -2.51 4.65
N VAL A 136 -13.81 -2.83 5.06
CA VAL A 136 -13.21 -4.17 4.86
C VAL A 136 -14.00 -5.24 5.60
N GLU A 137 -14.34 -4.99 6.86
CA GLU A 137 -15.11 -5.91 7.72
C GLU A 137 -16.51 -6.19 7.16
N LEU A 138 -17.21 -5.16 6.67
CA LEU A 138 -18.56 -5.34 6.11
C LEU A 138 -18.51 -6.02 4.74
N ARG A 139 -17.52 -5.71 3.91
CA ARG A 139 -17.32 -6.36 2.61
C ARG A 139 -17.02 -7.85 2.74
N SER A 140 -16.19 -8.23 3.71
CA SER A 140 -15.86 -9.64 3.97
C SER A 140 -17.09 -10.43 4.41
N ARG A 141 -17.90 -9.88 5.32
CA ARG A 141 -19.12 -10.54 5.82
C ARG A 141 -20.24 -10.63 4.79
N LEU A 142 -20.39 -9.62 3.95
CA LEU A 142 -21.42 -9.59 2.90
C LEU A 142 -20.97 -10.28 1.60
N ALA A 143 -19.76 -10.83 1.55
CA ALA A 143 -19.15 -11.43 0.36
C ALA A 143 -19.23 -10.50 -0.86
N VAL A 144 -19.00 -9.20 -0.65
CA VAL A 144 -19.06 -8.20 -1.73
C VAL A 144 -17.94 -8.49 -2.74
N SER A 145 -18.30 -8.62 -4.02
CA SER A 145 -17.34 -8.88 -5.08
C SER A 145 -16.25 -7.79 -5.14
N ARG A 146 -15.08 -8.11 -5.70
CA ARG A 146 -13.97 -7.15 -5.80
C ARG A 146 -14.38 -5.87 -6.53
N LEU A 147 -15.10 -6.00 -7.65
CA LEU A 147 -15.59 -4.86 -8.45
C LEU A 147 -16.60 -4.01 -7.68
N ALA A 148 -17.58 -4.65 -7.03
CA ALA A 148 -18.54 -3.93 -6.19
C ALA A 148 -17.84 -3.22 -5.03
N GLY A 149 -16.80 -3.83 -4.44
CA GLY A 149 -15.97 -3.24 -3.40
C GLY A 149 -15.29 -1.94 -3.84
N TRP A 150 -14.73 -1.91 -5.06
CA TRP A 150 -14.15 -0.68 -5.63
C TRP A 150 -15.21 0.37 -5.94
N ALA A 151 -16.40 -0.04 -6.41
CA ALA A 151 -17.50 0.87 -6.69
C ALA A 151 -17.98 1.64 -5.44
N LEU A 152 -17.85 1.05 -4.24
CA LEU A 152 -18.19 1.72 -2.97
C LEU A 152 -17.28 2.93 -2.66
N LEU A 153 -16.09 3.01 -3.26
CA LEU A 153 -15.18 4.15 -3.09
C LEU A 153 -15.42 5.26 -4.11
N VAL A 154 -16.22 5.02 -5.15
CA VAL A 154 -16.49 6.03 -6.19
C VAL A 154 -17.20 7.27 -5.61
N PRO A 155 -18.28 7.16 -4.80
CA PRO A 155 -18.93 8.34 -4.23
C PRO A 155 -18.00 9.22 -3.37
N PRO A 156 -17.25 8.71 -2.37
CA PRO A 156 -16.37 9.57 -1.57
C PRO A 156 -15.25 10.20 -2.38
N LEU A 157 -14.68 9.48 -3.37
CA LEU A 157 -13.64 10.03 -4.24
C LEU A 157 -14.17 11.10 -5.20
N ALA A 158 -15.37 10.91 -5.76
CA ALA A 158 -16.01 11.89 -6.63
C ALA A 158 -16.33 13.19 -5.86
N VAL A 159 -16.86 13.07 -4.65
CA VAL A 159 -17.13 14.23 -3.77
C VAL A 159 -15.84 14.91 -3.34
N LEU A 160 -14.79 14.16 -3.00
CA LEU A 160 -13.47 14.73 -2.73
C LEU A 160 -12.94 15.53 -3.92
N GLY A 161 -12.99 14.97 -5.14
CA GLY A 161 -12.56 15.65 -6.36
C GLY A 161 -13.35 16.94 -6.63
N PHE A 162 -14.67 16.89 -6.45
CA PHE A 162 -15.53 18.07 -6.55
C PHE A 162 -15.13 19.14 -5.52
N CYS A 163 -14.98 18.77 -4.25
CA CYS A 163 -14.58 19.68 -3.19
C CYS A 163 -13.20 20.29 -3.43
N LEU A 164 -12.19 19.52 -3.87
CA LEU A 164 -10.86 20.01 -4.25
C LEU A 164 -10.90 21.04 -5.38
N SER A 165 -11.83 20.87 -6.33
CA SER A 165 -11.98 21.80 -7.46
C SER A 165 -12.66 23.12 -7.08
N ARG A 166 -13.52 23.13 -6.04
CA ARG A 166 -14.38 24.28 -5.69
C ARG A 166 -14.07 24.93 -4.36
N TRP A 167 -14.02 24.15 -3.28
CA TRP A 167 -14.11 24.67 -1.91
C TRP A 167 -12.86 24.38 -1.05
N LEU A 168 -12.07 23.38 -1.42
CA LEU A 168 -10.86 22.97 -0.70
C LEU A 168 -9.57 23.55 -1.30
N ALA A 169 -9.64 24.71 -1.96
CA ALA A 169 -8.45 25.45 -2.36
C ALA A 169 -7.48 25.72 -1.18
N PRO A 170 -7.95 26.02 0.06
CA PRO A 170 -7.08 26.22 1.21
C PRO A 170 -6.46 24.94 1.78
N LEU A 171 -6.86 23.74 1.35
CA LEU A 171 -6.32 22.50 1.89
C LEU A 171 -4.81 22.44 1.65
N ALA A 172 -4.03 22.32 2.72
CA ALA A 172 -2.57 22.46 2.68
C ALA A 172 -1.91 21.45 1.73
N LEU A 173 -2.34 20.18 1.78
CA LEU A 173 -1.91 19.14 0.84
C LEU A 173 -2.21 19.49 -0.62
N TRP A 174 -3.38 20.08 -0.89
CA TRP A 174 -3.76 20.50 -2.24
C TRP A 174 -2.95 21.70 -2.74
N GLN A 175 -2.61 22.64 -1.85
CA GLN A 175 -1.70 23.73 -2.16
C GLN A 175 -0.28 23.22 -2.46
N GLU A 176 0.24 22.25 -1.69
CA GLU A 176 1.55 21.66 -1.97
C GLU A 176 1.60 20.98 -3.34
N TYR A 177 0.53 20.25 -3.69
CA TYR A 177 0.39 19.64 -5.02
C TYR A 177 0.35 20.70 -6.12
N ARG A 178 -0.56 21.68 -6.02
CA ARG A 178 -0.72 22.75 -7.03
C ARG A 178 0.56 23.55 -7.25
N GLY A 179 1.33 23.80 -6.18
CA GLY A 179 2.61 24.50 -6.28
C GLY A 179 3.74 23.68 -6.91
N ARG A 180 3.58 22.36 -7.10
CA ARG A 180 4.65 21.44 -7.54
C ARG A 180 4.19 20.38 -8.53
N GLN A 181 3.16 20.66 -9.33
CA GLN A 181 2.53 19.66 -10.20
C GLN A 181 3.52 19.03 -11.19
N ASP A 182 4.40 19.83 -11.79
CA ASP A 182 5.38 19.35 -12.76
C ASP A 182 6.43 18.44 -12.11
N GLN A 183 6.98 18.87 -10.97
CA GLN A 183 7.91 18.06 -10.18
C GLN A 183 7.24 16.77 -9.70
N PHE A 184 5.97 16.82 -9.33
CA PHE A 184 5.20 15.69 -8.85
C PHE A 184 5.02 14.62 -9.92
N LEU A 185 4.67 15.01 -11.14
CA LEU A 185 4.56 14.08 -12.27
C LEU A 185 5.92 13.45 -12.63
N GLY A 186 6.98 14.26 -12.65
CA GLY A 186 8.35 13.76 -12.84
C GLY A 186 8.74 12.73 -11.78
N ALA A 187 8.46 13.02 -10.51
CA ALA A 187 8.73 12.11 -9.40
C ALA A 187 7.94 10.80 -9.47
N ILE A 188 6.69 10.80 -9.96
CA ILE A 188 5.94 9.56 -10.18
C ILE A 188 6.65 8.70 -11.24
N LEU A 189 7.03 9.29 -12.37
CA LEU A 189 7.69 8.58 -13.45
C LEU A 189 9.04 8.02 -13.02
N GLU A 190 9.85 8.83 -12.33
CA GLU A 190 11.14 8.42 -11.81
C GLU A 190 11.02 7.27 -10.81
N HIS A 191 10.03 7.34 -9.90
CA HIS A 191 9.76 6.29 -8.93
C HIS A 191 9.33 4.98 -9.61
N LEU A 192 8.42 5.03 -10.59
CA LEU A 192 7.99 3.87 -11.36
C LEU A 192 9.12 3.25 -12.18
N LEU A 193 9.95 4.09 -12.81
CA LEU A 193 11.08 3.62 -13.62
C LEU A 193 12.11 2.92 -12.73
N LEU A 194 12.44 3.48 -11.58
CA LEU A 194 13.42 2.89 -10.67
C LEU A 194 12.94 1.54 -10.11
N VAL A 195 11.67 1.47 -9.69
CA VAL A 195 11.02 0.22 -9.26
C VAL A 195 10.99 -0.81 -10.39
N GLY A 196 10.52 -0.41 -11.57
CA GLY A 196 10.36 -1.31 -12.71
C GLY A 196 11.68 -1.91 -13.19
N VAL A 197 12.73 -1.09 -13.29
CA VAL A 197 14.08 -1.54 -13.65
C VAL A 197 14.63 -2.47 -12.57
N ALA A 198 14.51 -2.11 -11.28
CA ALA A 198 15.00 -2.95 -10.19
C ALA A 198 14.31 -4.32 -10.16
N VAL A 199 12.99 -4.37 -10.22
CA VAL A 199 12.22 -5.62 -10.22
C VAL A 199 12.54 -6.45 -11.46
N GLY A 200 12.64 -5.82 -12.64
CA GLY A 200 12.98 -6.51 -13.89
C GLY A 200 14.38 -7.15 -13.84
N VAL A 201 15.37 -6.40 -13.38
CA VAL A 201 16.74 -6.91 -13.20
C VAL A 201 16.78 -8.02 -12.15
N SER A 202 16.10 -7.85 -11.01
CA SER A 202 15.99 -8.88 -9.98
C SER A 202 15.30 -10.14 -10.46
N LEU A 203 14.30 -10.03 -11.34
CA LEU A 203 13.62 -11.20 -11.92
C LEU A 203 14.61 -12.03 -12.75
N VAL A 204 15.35 -11.38 -13.65
CA VAL A 204 16.34 -12.05 -14.51
C VAL A 204 17.42 -12.72 -13.67
N ILE A 205 18.04 -11.97 -12.75
CA ILE A 205 19.11 -12.49 -11.89
C ILE A 205 18.55 -13.56 -10.94
N GLY A 206 17.37 -13.34 -10.37
CA GLY A 206 16.75 -14.22 -9.40
C GLY A 206 16.35 -15.57 -9.99
N VAL A 207 15.79 -15.57 -11.20
CA VAL A 207 15.48 -16.81 -11.93
C VAL A 207 16.76 -17.56 -12.30
N ALA A 208 17.78 -16.86 -12.81
CA ALA A 208 19.06 -17.48 -13.15
C ALA A 208 19.73 -18.11 -11.90
N ALA A 209 19.76 -17.39 -10.79
CA ALA A 209 20.29 -17.88 -9.52
C ALA A 209 19.49 -19.08 -8.99
N ALA A 210 18.15 -19.04 -9.03
CA ALA A 210 17.32 -20.16 -8.62
C ALA A 210 17.58 -21.43 -9.47
N LEU A 211 17.73 -21.28 -10.79
CA LEU A 211 18.08 -22.40 -11.68
C LEU A 211 19.46 -22.98 -11.37
N ALA A 212 20.46 -22.13 -11.12
CA ALA A 212 21.80 -22.56 -10.73
C ALA A 212 21.80 -23.29 -9.37
N MET A 213 21.09 -22.76 -8.37
CA MET A 213 20.94 -23.37 -7.05
C MET A 213 20.26 -24.75 -7.11
N ARG A 214 19.32 -24.94 -8.05
CA ARG A 214 18.71 -26.26 -8.27
C ARG A 214 19.68 -27.26 -8.88
N ARG A 215 20.62 -26.78 -9.71
CA ARG A 215 21.59 -27.64 -10.38
C ARG A 215 22.76 -28.02 -9.45
N TRP A 216 23.14 -27.13 -8.54
CA TRP A 216 24.33 -27.25 -7.70
C TRP A 216 24.02 -26.98 -6.20
N PRO A 217 24.05 -28.03 -5.34
CA PRO A 217 23.77 -27.88 -3.91
C PRO A 217 24.67 -26.88 -3.16
N ALA A 218 25.94 -26.77 -3.54
CA ALA A 218 26.85 -25.78 -2.97
C ALA A 218 26.41 -24.34 -3.25
N ALA A 219 25.92 -24.07 -4.48
CA ALA A 219 25.39 -22.76 -4.85
C ALA A 219 24.13 -22.40 -4.05
N ARG A 220 23.29 -23.40 -3.71
CA ARG A 220 22.12 -23.23 -2.83
C ARG A 220 22.53 -22.75 -1.44
N GLN A 221 23.47 -23.45 -0.79
CA GLN A 221 23.87 -23.13 0.58
C GLN A 221 24.54 -21.76 0.68
N VAL A 222 25.52 -21.50 -0.19
CA VAL A 222 26.24 -20.22 -0.21
C VAL A 222 25.31 -19.09 -0.62
N GLY A 223 24.55 -19.26 -1.70
CA GLY A 223 23.73 -18.18 -2.23
C GLY A 223 22.59 -17.79 -1.29
N PHE A 224 21.89 -18.73 -0.64
CA PHE A 224 20.91 -18.34 0.40
C PHE A 224 21.59 -17.70 1.62
N GLY A 225 22.80 -18.13 1.99
CA GLY A 225 23.59 -17.47 3.04
C GLY A 225 23.85 -15.99 2.73
N VAL A 226 24.37 -15.70 1.53
CA VAL A 226 24.64 -14.33 1.06
C VAL A 226 23.35 -13.50 1.00
N LEU A 227 22.28 -14.05 0.41
CA LEU A 227 21.01 -13.35 0.27
C LEU A 227 20.34 -13.05 1.62
N ASN A 228 20.42 -13.97 2.58
CA ASN A 228 19.93 -13.75 3.95
C ASN A 228 20.76 -12.66 4.66
N PHE A 229 22.09 -12.71 4.53
CA PHE A 229 22.98 -11.70 5.12
C PHE A 229 22.72 -10.31 4.54
N LEU A 230 22.53 -10.19 3.23
CA LEU A 230 22.24 -8.90 2.61
C LEU A 230 20.96 -8.25 3.17
N GLN A 231 19.93 -9.06 3.44
CA GLN A 231 18.68 -8.57 4.03
C GLN A 231 18.78 -8.17 5.50
N THR A 232 19.85 -8.54 6.22
CA THR A 232 20.03 -8.13 7.62
C THR A 232 20.68 -6.76 7.75
N ILE A 233 21.30 -6.25 6.68
CA ILE A 233 21.84 -4.90 6.62
C ILE A 233 20.64 -3.93 6.60
N PRO A 234 20.63 -2.84 7.39
CA PRO A 234 19.63 -1.78 7.25
C PRO A 234 19.77 -1.04 5.92
N SER A 235 18.67 -0.69 5.24
CA SER A 235 18.72 -0.11 3.88
C SER A 235 19.49 1.21 3.82
N ILE A 236 19.30 2.10 4.79
CA ILE A 236 20.05 3.36 4.91
C ILE A 236 21.55 3.09 5.04
N ALA A 237 21.94 2.07 5.83
CA ALA A 237 23.33 1.68 5.99
C ALA A 237 23.89 1.07 4.70
N LEU A 238 23.12 0.24 3.99
CA LEU A 238 23.53 -0.31 2.70
C LEU A 238 23.80 0.80 1.69
N PHE A 239 22.94 1.82 1.61
CA PHE A 239 23.18 2.99 0.76
C PHE A 239 24.50 3.70 1.11
N GLY A 240 24.76 3.92 2.40
CA GLY A 240 26.04 4.49 2.86
C GLY A 240 27.25 3.62 2.53
N LEU A 241 27.13 2.29 2.66
CA LEU A 241 28.18 1.33 2.33
C LEU A 241 28.50 1.30 0.83
N LEU A 242 27.50 1.53 -0.03
CA LEU A 242 27.67 1.56 -1.49
C LEU A 242 28.30 2.87 -2.00
N LEU A 243 28.23 3.96 -1.22
CA LEU A 243 28.71 5.27 -1.64
C LEU A 243 30.20 5.28 -1.99
N ALA A 244 31.06 4.86 -1.06
CA ALA A 244 32.50 4.92 -1.26
C ALA A 244 32.99 3.97 -2.38
N PRO A 245 32.56 2.69 -2.45
CA PRO A 245 32.93 1.79 -3.52
C PRO A 245 32.49 2.27 -4.91
N LEU A 246 31.24 2.77 -5.05
CA LEU A 246 30.75 3.23 -6.35
C LEU A 246 31.38 4.56 -6.76
N ALA A 247 31.65 5.47 -5.83
CA ALA A 247 32.39 6.70 -6.12
C ALA A 247 33.83 6.38 -6.58
N TRP A 248 34.51 5.47 -5.88
CA TRP A 248 35.85 5.01 -6.27
C TRP A 248 35.84 4.38 -7.66
N LEU A 249 34.87 3.49 -7.93
CA LEU A 249 34.75 2.80 -9.21
C LEU A 249 34.47 3.77 -10.36
N SER A 250 33.59 4.74 -10.15
CA SER A 250 33.28 5.81 -11.11
C SER A 250 34.52 6.66 -11.44
N ALA A 251 35.38 6.93 -10.46
CA ALA A 251 36.59 7.72 -10.65
C ALA A 251 37.72 6.98 -11.39
N HIS A 252 37.72 5.64 -11.39
CA HIS A 252 38.79 4.83 -12.00
C HIS A 252 38.37 4.14 -13.30
N VAL A 253 37.08 4.19 -13.65
CA VAL A 253 36.52 3.45 -14.80
C VAL A 253 35.63 4.37 -15.63
N ASP A 254 36.21 4.92 -16.70
CA ASP A 254 35.58 5.96 -17.53
C ASP A 254 34.24 5.55 -18.16
N TRP A 255 34.08 4.28 -18.54
CA TRP A 255 32.81 3.83 -19.13
C TRP A 255 31.69 3.73 -18.09
N LEU A 256 32.02 3.52 -16.80
CA LEU A 256 31.02 3.49 -15.73
C LEU A 256 30.54 4.89 -15.37
N SER A 257 31.45 5.87 -15.32
CA SER A 257 31.06 7.27 -15.14
C SER A 257 30.24 7.78 -16.33
N ALA A 258 30.57 7.39 -17.56
CA ALA A 258 29.78 7.70 -18.77
C ALA A 258 28.36 7.10 -18.74
N LEU A 259 28.17 5.95 -18.06
CA LEU A 259 26.85 5.35 -17.83
C LEU A 259 26.10 5.99 -16.64
N GLY A 260 26.66 7.01 -15.99
CA GLY A 260 26.04 7.71 -14.86
C GLY A 260 26.18 6.98 -13.52
N VAL A 261 27.14 6.07 -13.38
CA VAL A 261 27.43 5.42 -12.09
C VAL A 261 28.15 6.42 -11.18
N SER A 262 27.60 6.62 -9.98
CA SER A 262 28.13 7.51 -8.95
C SER A 262 27.87 6.92 -7.56
N GLY A 263 28.54 7.48 -6.54
CA GLY A 263 28.34 7.08 -5.13
C GLY A 263 26.96 7.47 -4.56
N ILE A 264 26.26 8.39 -5.22
CA ILE A 264 24.90 8.82 -4.88
C ILE A 264 24.00 8.73 -6.12
N GLY A 265 22.70 8.79 -5.94
CA GLY A 265 21.73 8.80 -7.03
C GLY A 265 21.23 7.41 -7.44
N TRP A 266 20.99 7.25 -8.74
CA TRP A 266 20.32 6.10 -9.33
C TRP A 266 21.07 4.78 -9.16
N ALA A 267 22.39 4.77 -9.36
CA ALA A 267 23.19 3.55 -9.32
C ALA A 267 23.17 2.82 -7.96
N PRO A 268 23.51 3.46 -6.82
CA PRO A 268 23.42 2.82 -5.50
C PRO A 268 21.98 2.43 -5.15
N ALA A 269 20.99 3.22 -5.56
CA ALA A 269 19.59 2.91 -5.34
C ALA A 269 19.19 1.61 -6.05
N LEU A 270 19.46 1.52 -7.36
CA LEU A 270 19.17 0.34 -8.16
C LEU A 270 19.86 -0.91 -7.60
N LEU A 271 21.14 -0.81 -7.23
CA LEU A 271 21.89 -1.95 -6.69
C LEU A 271 21.31 -2.47 -5.38
N ALA A 272 20.96 -1.57 -4.45
CA ALA A 272 20.31 -1.94 -3.21
C ALA A 272 18.91 -2.53 -3.45
N LEU A 273 18.08 -1.86 -4.27
CA LEU A 273 16.75 -2.34 -4.63
C LEU A 273 16.79 -3.74 -5.25
N VAL A 274 17.75 -3.98 -6.14
CA VAL A 274 17.99 -5.30 -6.71
C VAL A 274 18.37 -6.28 -5.61
N GLY A 275 19.35 -5.93 -4.78
CA GLY A 275 19.85 -6.74 -3.68
C GLY A 275 18.76 -7.21 -2.71
N TYR A 276 17.93 -6.30 -2.22
CA TYR A 276 16.79 -6.63 -1.34
C TYR A 276 15.76 -7.50 -2.03
N SER A 277 15.51 -7.23 -3.32
CA SER A 277 14.53 -8.00 -4.10
C SER A 277 15.02 -9.41 -4.44
N LEU A 278 16.33 -9.66 -4.46
CA LEU A 278 16.87 -10.96 -4.87
C LEU A 278 16.46 -12.11 -3.95
N LEU A 279 16.48 -11.93 -2.62
CA LEU A 279 16.16 -13.05 -1.71
C LEU A 279 14.72 -13.58 -1.91
N PRO A 280 13.66 -12.76 -1.81
CA PRO A 280 12.31 -13.24 -2.07
C PRO A 280 12.13 -13.71 -3.52
N MET A 281 12.76 -13.09 -4.52
CA MET A 281 12.68 -13.54 -5.91
C MET A 281 13.27 -14.95 -6.09
N VAL A 282 14.50 -15.15 -5.63
CA VAL A 282 15.23 -16.43 -5.71
C VAL A 282 14.51 -17.49 -4.90
N ARG A 283 14.12 -17.19 -3.65
CA ARG A 283 13.47 -18.15 -2.76
C ARG A 283 12.14 -18.62 -3.32
N ASN A 284 11.26 -17.71 -3.74
CA ASN A 284 9.97 -18.09 -4.32
C ASN A 284 10.14 -18.85 -5.63
N THR A 285 11.05 -18.43 -6.51
CA THR A 285 11.31 -19.15 -7.77
C THR A 285 11.88 -20.54 -7.53
N PHE A 286 12.81 -20.67 -6.58
CA PHE A 286 13.41 -21.95 -6.22
C PHE A 286 12.36 -22.93 -5.68
N VAL A 287 11.56 -22.49 -4.70
CA VAL A 287 10.49 -23.29 -4.09
C VAL A 287 9.42 -23.64 -5.12
N ALA A 288 8.97 -22.69 -5.95
CA ALA A 288 7.99 -22.91 -7.00
C ALA A 288 8.39 -24.07 -7.94
N LEU A 289 9.66 -24.14 -8.27
CA LEU A 289 10.21 -25.14 -9.17
C LEU A 289 10.49 -26.50 -8.50
N GLU A 290 10.60 -26.55 -7.17
CA GLU A 290 10.76 -27.78 -6.37
C GLU A 290 9.42 -28.41 -5.96
N VAL A 291 8.38 -27.61 -5.76
CA VAL A 291 7.07 -28.07 -5.25
C VAL A 291 6.23 -28.82 -6.30
N VAL A 292 6.60 -28.77 -7.58
CA VAL A 292 5.88 -29.50 -8.64
C VAL A 292 5.99 -31.02 -8.42
N ASP A 293 4.84 -31.69 -8.30
CA ASP A 293 4.70 -33.12 -8.03
C ASP A 293 5.55 -33.97 -9.00
N THR A 294 6.37 -34.84 -8.42
CA THR A 294 7.19 -35.81 -9.17
C THR A 294 6.35 -36.77 -9.99
N GLY A 295 5.15 -37.15 -9.52
CA GLY A 295 4.20 -37.99 -10.26
C GLY A 295 3.74 -37.33 -11.56
N VAL A 296 3.47 -36.03 -11.56
CA VAL A 296 3.12 -35.27 -12.77
C VAL A 296 4.31 -35.19 -13.73
N ILE A 297 5.53 -35.02 -13.20
CA ILE A 297 6.77 -35.00 -13.99
C ILE A 297 7.04 -36.37 -14.63
N ASP A 298 6.83 -37.46 -13.89
CA ASP A 298 7.07 -38.82 -14.37
C ASP A 298 5.98 -39.27 -15.36
N ALA A 299 4.73 -38.86 -15.15
CA ALA A 299 3.66 -39.03 -16.15
C ALA A 299 4.01 -38.31 -17.47
N ALA A 300 4.48 -37.05 -17.40
CA ALA A 300 4.90 -36.30 -18.58
C ALA A 300 6.07 -37.00 -19.33
N ARG A 301 7.03 -37.57 -18.60
CA ARG A 301 8.10 -38.39 -19.18
C ARG A 301 7.57 -39.68 -19.79
N GLY A 302 6.61 -40.33 -19.13
CA GLY A 302 5.91 -41.53 -19.63
C GLY A 302 5.15 -41.28 -20.93
N MET A 303 4.70 -40.05 -21.16
CA MET A 303 4.11 -39.60 -22.43
C MET A 303 5.15 -39.23 -23.51
N GLY A 304 6.43 -39.48 -23.28
CA GLY A 304 7.50 -39.26 -24.27
C GLY A 304 8.05 -37.82 -24.32
N MET A 305 7.72 -36.97 -23.34
CA MET A 305 8.24 -35.59 -23.32
C MET A 305 9.75 -35.56 -22.98
N SER A 306 10.50 -34.81 -23.77
CA SER A 306 11.90 -34.48 -23.49
C SER A 306 12.05 -33.59 -22.25
N ARG A 307 13.26 -33.52 -21.67
CA ARG A 307 13.54 -32.66 -20.49
C ARG A 307 13.14 -31.20 -20.71
N GLY A 308 13.36 -30.67 -21.91
CA GLY A 308 12.98 -29.30 -22.26
C GLY A 308 11.46 -29.10 -22.37
N GLN A 309 10.75 -30.09 -22.93
CA GLN A 309 9.28 -30.10 -22.99
C GLN A 309 8.67 -30.18 -21.59
N VAL A 310 9.13 -31.12 -20.75
CA VAL A 310 8.68 -31.22 -19.34
C VAL A 310 8.91 -29.91 -18.59
N PHE A 311 10.05 -29.25 -18.79
CA PHE A 311 10.31 -27.97 -18.14
C PHE A 311 9.36 -26.86 -18.61
N ARG A 312 9.24 -26.64 -19.92
CA ARG A 312 8.49 -25.49 -20.48
C ARG A 312 6.97 -25.69 -20.47
N GLN A 313 6.49 -26.93 -20.60
CA GLN A 313 5.08 -27.24 -20.77
C GLN A 313 4.41 -27.78 -19.50
N VAL A 314 5.18 -28.28 -18.53
CA VAL A 314 4.63 -28.87 -17.30
C VAL A 314 5.12 -28.10 -16.07
N ARG A 315 6.43 -28.12 -15.83
CA ARG A 315 7.00 -27.56 -14.58
C ARG A 315 6.84 -26.04 -14.49
N LEU A 316 7.20 -25.31 -15.54
CA LEU A 316 7.16 -23.84 -15.53
C LEU A 316 5.73 -23.29 -15.41
N PRO A 317 4.72 -23.78 -16.16
CA PRO A 317 3.33 -23.35 -15.97
C PRO A 317 2.78 -23.63 -14.58
N LEU A 318 3.08 -24.80 -14.00
CA LEU A 318 2.64 -25.16 -12.64
C LEU A 318 3.34 -24.31 -11.56
N ALA A 319 4.59 -23.90 -11.80
CA ALA A 319 5.36 -23.05 -10.90
C ALA A 319 5.02 -21.55 -11.03
N LEU A 320 4.46 -21.12 -12.16
CA LEU A 320 4.29 -19.71 -12.50
C LEU A 320 3.50 -18.89 -11.45
N PRO A 321 2.39 -19.37 -10.86
CA PRO A 321 1.66 -18.61 -9.84
C PRO A 321 2.52 -18.30 -8.61
N VAL A 322 3.39 -19.22 -8.21
CA VAL A 322 4.29 -19.04 -7.06
C VAL A 322 5.47 -18.11 -7.42
N ILE A 323 5.95 -18.17 -8.67
CA ILE A 323 6.95 -17.19 -9.16
C ILE A 323 6.36 -15.78 -9.15
N LEU A 324 5.10 -15.62 -9.58
CA LEU A 324 4.39 -14.34 -9.56
C LEU A 324 4.19 -13.80 -8.15
N GLU A 325 3.99 -14.67 -7.15
CA GLU A 325 3.98 -14.24 -5.75
C GLU A 325 5.34 -13.68 -5.31
N GLY A 326 6.45 -14.26 -5.78
CA GLY A 326 7.79 -13.69 -5.60
C GLY A 326 7.94 -12.30 -6.24
N ILE A 327 7.42 -12.13 -7.46
CA ILE A 327 7.40 -10.83 -8.16
C ILE A 327 6.53 -9.82 -7.40
N ARG A 328 5.40 -10.25 -6.85
CA ARG A 328 4.51 -9.42 -6.04
C ARG A 328 5.20 -8.90 -4.79
N ILE A 329 5.78 -9.78 -3.98
CA ILE A 329 6.49 -9.42 -2.75
C ILE A 329 7.62 -8.42 -3.06
N THR A 330 8.42 -8.70 -4.09
CA THR A 330 9.53 -7.83 -4.50
C THR A 330 9.08 -6.48 -5.02
N THR A 331 8.00 -6.44 -5.79
CA THR A 331 7.45 -5.17 -6.31
C THR A 331 6.98 -4.28 -5.19
N VAL A 332 6.19 -4.81 -4.24
CA VAL A 332 5.69 -4.04 -3.10
C VAL A 332 6.85 -3.56 -2.21
N GLN A 333 7.83 -4.42 -1.96
CA GLN A 333 9.04 -4.07 -1.22
C GLN A 333 9.84 -2.98 -1.94
N ALA A 334 10.03 -3.09 -3.25
CA ALA A 334 10.79 -2.13 -4.05
C ALA A 334 10.13 -0.75 -4.07
N ILE A 335 8.79 -0.67 -4.18
CA ILE A 335 8.05 0.61 -4.09
C ILE A 335 8.33 1.30 -2.76
N GLY A 336 8.21 0.57 -1.63
CA GLY A 336 8.51 1.12 -0.31
C GLY A 336 9.97 1.54 -0.15
N LEU A 337 10.90 0.70 -0.60
CA LEU A 337 12.34 0.97 -0.46
C LEU A 337 12.81 2.15 -1.34
N THR A 338 12.18 2.34 -2.50
CA THR A 338 12.45 3.48 -3.39
C THR A 338 12.14 4.82 -2.71
N ALA A 339 11.18 4.85 -1.79
CA ALA A 339 10.91 6.04 -0.97
C ALA A 339 12.16 6.47 -0.19
N VAL A 340 12.88 5.51 0.39
CA VAL A 340 14.11 5.75 1.18
C VAL A 340 15.29 6.11 0.27
N ALA A 341 15.35 5.55 -0.94
CA ALA A 341 16.42 5.82 -1.90
C ALA A 341 16.51 7.32 -2.30
N ALA A 342 15.42 8.07 -2.17
CA ALA A 342 15.43 9.52 -2.37
C ALA A 342 16.42 10.25 -1.43
N LEU A 343 16.74 9.68 -0.27
CA LEU A 343 17.70 10.24 0.69
C LEU A 343 19.11 10.37 0.10
N ILE A 344 19.48 9.46 -0.80
CA ILE A 344 20.77 9.50 -1.51
C ILE A 344 20.66 10.14 -2.89
N GLY A 345 19.59 10.90 -3.16
CA GLY A 345 19.42 11.61 -4.41
C GLY A 345 18.96 10.75 -5.59
N ALA A 346 18.40 9.55 -5.35
CA ALA A 346 17.85 8.71 -6.41
C ALA A 346 16.52 9.23 -6.99
N GLY A 347 15.97 10.29 -6.39
CA GLY A 347 14.76 10.95 -6.86
C GLY A 347 13.46 10.22 -6.50
N GLY A 348 12.45 10.39 -7.34
CA GLY A 348 11.11 9.83 -7.14
C GLY A 348 10.29 10.48 -6.03
N LEU A 349 9.14 9.87 -5.70
CA LEU A 349 8.19 10.40 -4.71
C LEU A 349 8.75 10.57 -3.29
N GLY A 350 9.82 9.85 -2.94
CA GLY A 350 10.51 10.00 -1.66
C GLY A 350 11.14 11.38 -1.46
N THR A 351 11.39 12.13 -2.55
CA THR A 351 11.92 13.50 -2.47
C THR A 351 10.99 14.42 -1.69
N PHE A 352 9.68 14.31 -1.89
CA PHE A 352 8.68 15.07 -1.13
C PHE A 352 8.65 14.67 0.35
N ILE A 353 8.84 13.38 0.66
CA ILE A 353 8.93 12.89 2.03
C ILE A 353 10.09 13.56 2.76
N PHE A 354 11.30 13.48 2.22
CA PHE A 354 12.48 14.02 2.89
C PHE A 354 12.50 15.56 2.89
N GLN A 355 12.01 16.22 1.85
CA GLN A 355 11.82 17.67 1.85
C GLN A 355 10.82 18.10 2.92
N GLY A 356 9.70 17.38 3.05
CA GLY A 356 8.68 17.65 4.06
C GLY A 356 9.21 17.45 5.48
N LEU A 357 9.96 16.37 5.72
CA LEU A 357 10.62 16.12 7.01
C LEU A 357 11.63 17.23 7.35
N GLY A 358 12.48 17.63 6.38
CA GLY A 358 13.46 18.70 6.57
C GLY A 358 12.84 20.08 6.83
N GLN A 359 11.59 20.29 6.41
CA GLN A 359 10.86 21.56 6.59
C GLN A 359 9.79 21.49 7.69
N ALA A 360 9.68 20.38 8.42
CA ALA A 360 8.58 20.09 9.34
C ALA A 360 7.18 20.29 8.70
N ALA A 361 7.08 20.08 7.38
CA ALA A 361 5.87 20.28 6.59
C ALA A 361 5.20 18.92 6.33
N MET A 362 4.32 18.51 7.24
CA MET A 362 3.63 17.21 7.16
C MET A 362 2.82 17.05 5.86
N ASP A 363 2.23 18.13 5.34
CA ASP A 363 1.50 18.10 4.07
C ASP A 363 2.39 17.72 2.88
N LEU A 364 3.65 18.15 2.89
CA LEU A 364 4.64 17.79 1.87
C LEU A 364 5.09 16.33 2.03
N VAL A 365 5.21 15.85 3.27
CA VAL A 365 5.45 14.42 3.55
C VAL A 365 4.32 13.56 2.98
N LEU A 366 3.07 13.96 3.22
CA LEU A 366 1.88 13.26 2.74
C LEU A 366 1.76 13.31 1.21
N LEU A 367 2.20 14.40 0.57
CA LEU A 367 2.25 14.51 -0.89
C LEU A 367 3.11 13.40 -1.50
N GLY A 368 4.22 13.02 -0.86
CA GLY A 368 5.04 11.89 -1.29
C GLY A 368 4.52 10.53 -0.82
N ALA A 369 4.09 10.43 0.45
CA ALA A 369 3.74 9.15 1.07
C ALA A 369 2.44 8.54 0.55
N LEU A 370 1.39 9.34 0.33
CA LEU A 370 0.09 8.83 -0.11
C LEU A 370 0.16 8.17 -1.50
N PRO A 371 0.79 8.78 -2.54
CA PRO A 371 0.92 8.12 -3.83
C PRO A 371 1.78 6.85 -3.78
N ILE A 372 2.82 6.78 -2.94
CA ILE A 372 3.62 5.55 -2.74
C ILE A 372 2.76 4.44 -2.16
N LEU A 373 1.95 4.75 -1.14
CA LEU A 373 0.99 3.81 -0.56
C LEU A 373 -0.01 3.32 -1.61
N LEU A 374 -0.62 4.22 -2.37
CA LEU A 374 -1.58 3.89 -3.42
C LEU A 374 -0.93 3.02 -4.51
N MET A 375 0.31 3.34 -4.91
CA MET A 375 1.07 2.58 -5.89
C MET A 375 1.38 1.16 -5.40
N ALA A 376 1.80 1.01 -4.14
CA ALA A 376 2.07 -0.29 -3.53
C ALA A 376 0.80 -1.15 -3.47
N LEU A 377 -0.32 -0.58 -3.00
CA LEU A 377 -1.61 -1.29 -2.94
C LEU A 377 -2.14 -1.65 -4.34
N ALA A 378 -1.98 -0.77 -5.33
CA ALA A 378 -2.37 -1.03 -6.70
C ALA A 378 -1.52 -2.16 -7.31
N ALA A 379 -0.19 -2.10 -7.16
CA ALA A 379 0.71 -3.14 -7.64
C ALA A 379 0.41 -4.50 -6.99
N ASP A 380 0.21 -4.53 -5.67
CA ASP A 380 -0.17 -5.72 -4.92
C ASP A 380 -1.47 -6.34 -5.45
N ALA A 381 -2.52 -5.53 -5.59
CA ALA A 381 -3.82 -5.99 -6.04
C ALA A 381 -3.81 -6.48 -7.50
N LEU A 382 -3.07 -5.79 -8.39
CA LEU A 382 -2.94 -6.16 -9.79
C LEU A 382 -2.18 -7.49 -9.96
N LEU A 383 -1.06 -7.65 -9.25
CA LEU A 383 -0.27 -8.87 -9.30
C LEU A 383 -1.01 -10.04 -8.63
N ALA A 384 -1.70 -9.82 -7.51
CA ALA A 384 -2.54 -10.84 -6.89
C ALA A 384 -3.68 -11.30 -7.83
N ALA A 385 -4.32 -10.37 -8.55
CA ALA A 385 -5.35 -10.71 -9.53
C ALA A 385 -4.78 -11.49 -10.73
N LEU A 386 -3.56 -11.15 -11.17
CA LEU A 386 -2.87 -11.87 -12.22
C LEU A 386 -2.50 -13.29 -11.78
N THR A 387 -1.97 -13.46 -10.56
CA THR A 387 -1.63 -14.77 -9.98
C THR A 387 -2.85 -15.69 -9.93
N GLU A 388 -4.01 -15.18 -9.49
CA GLU A 388 -5.24 -15.96 -9.40
C GLU A 388 -5.69 -16.46 -10.78
N ARG A 389 -5.64 -15.60 -11.81
CA ARG A 389 -6.04 -15.96 -13.18
C ARG A 389 -5.13 -17.01 -13.82
N LEU A 390 -3.87 -17.06 -13.42
CA LEU A 390 -2.87 -17.96 -14.00
C LEU A 390 -2.74 -19.28 -13.23
N ARG A 391 -3.49 -19.44 -12.13
CA ARG A 391 -3.46 -20.65 -11.31
C ARG A 391 -4.09 -21.83 -12.07
N PRO A 392 -3.34 -22.89 -12.40
CA PRO A 392 -3.88 -24.05 -13.12
C PRO A 392 -4.92 -24.76 -12.25
N GLY A 393 -6.13 -24.97 -12.79
CA GLY A 393 -7.25 -25.59 -12.07
C GLY A 393 -8.04 -24.64 -11.15
N GLY A 394 -7.96 -23.33 -11.37
CA GLY A 394 -8.79 -22.32 -10.70
C GLY A 394 -10.28 -22.48 -11.05
N THR A 395 -11.10 -22.51 -10.01
CA THR A 395 -12.56 -22.67 -9.95
C THR A 395 -13.35 -22.07 -11.13
N GLU A 396 -13.84 -22.93 -12.02
CA GLU A 396 -15.24 -22.84 -12.47
C GLU A 396 -16.14 -23.64 -11.53
#